data_AF-A0A838S4B3-F1
#
_entry.id   AF-A0A838S4B3-F1
#
_cell.length_a   1.000
_cell.length_b   1.000
_cell.length_c   1.000
_cell.angle_alpha   90.00
_cell.angle_beta   90.00
_cell.angle_gamma   90.00
#
_symmetry.space_group_name_H-M   'P 1'
#
loop_
_entity.id
_entity.type
_entity.pdbx_description
1 polymer ?
#
loop_
_entity_poly.entity_id
_entity_poly.type
_entity_poly.pdbx_seq_one_letter_code
_entity_poly.pdbx_strand_id
1 'polypeptide(L)' 'MDCVRAAGQWPVDTVAVAVVDAKGTVVGSYGPQHRPFPLASVTKLLTAYAVLLAVEE' A
#
# COMPACT_ATOMS: atom_id res chain seq x y z
N MET A 1 9.39 -10.80 11.72
CA MET A 1 8.16 -9.95 11.66
C MET A 1 8.45 -8.52 12.12
N ASP A 2 9.72 -8.11 12.19
CA ASP A 2 10.14 -6.80 12.73
C ASP A 2 10.53 -5.77 11.64
N CYS A 3 10.67 -6.20 10.39
CA CYS A 3 11.09 -5.33 9.29
C CYS A 3 10.17 -4.12 9.11
N VAL A 4 8.84 -4.30 9.23
CA VAL A 4 7.87 -3.21 9.08
C VAL A 4 7.94 -2.18 10.21
N ARG A 5 8.48 -2.54 11.39
CA ARG A 5 8.64 -1.62 12.52
C ARG A 5 9.73 -0.57 12.27
N ALA A 6 10.68 -0.85 11.39
CA ALA A 6 11.72 0.11 11.01
C ALA A 6 11.14 1.40 10.40
N ALA A 7 9.96 1.33 9.79
CA ALA A 7 9.24 2.49 9.26
C ALA A 7 8.91 3.53 10.35
N GLY A 8 8.74 3.10 11.60
CA GLY A 8 8.47 4.00 12.74
C GLY A 8 9.62 4.96 13.08
N GLN A 9 10.81 4.74 12.53
CA GLN A 9 11.98 5.61 12.71
C GLN A 9 12.13 6.64 11.58
N TRP A 10 11.26 6.61 10.58
CA TRP A 10 11.34 7.54 9.46
C TRP A 10 10.95 8.95 9.88
N PRO A 11 11.63 10.00 9.37
CA PRO A 11 11.35 11.38 9.72
C PRO A 11 10.12 11.91 8.95
N VAL A 12 8.95 11.33 9.22
CA VAL A 12 7.66 11.68 8.58
C VAL A 12 6.55 11.75 9.63
N ASP A 13 5.54 12.59 9.38
CA ASP A 13 4.43 12.78 10.32
C ASP A 13 3.59 11.51 10.53
N THR A 14 3.37 10.75 9.45
CA THR A 14 2.59 9.50 9.53
C THR A 14 3.01 8.54 8.42
N VAL A 15 3.20 7.27 8.79
CA VAL A 15 3.52 6.18 7.88
C VAL A 15 2.65 4.96 8.18
N ALA A 16 2.22 4.26 7.13
CA ALA A 16 1.58 2.95 7.22
C ALA A 16 2.26 1.99 6.22
N VAL A 17 2.54 0.77 6.66
CA VAL A 17 3.19 -0.28 5.84
C VAL A 17 2.46 -1.61 6.06
N ALA A 18 2.34 -2.40 5.02
CA ALA A 18 1.90 -3.79 5.08
C ALA A 18 2.77 -4.66 4.15
N VAL A 19 3.03 -5.89 4.57
CA VAL A 19 3.63 -6.95 3.73
C VAL A 19 2.54 -7.97 3.45
N VAL A 20 2.28 -8.23 2.18
CA VAL A 20 1.26 -9.16 1.71
C VAL A 20 1.96 -10.33 1.02
N ASP A 21 1.63 -11.55 1.39
CA ASP A 21 2.17 -12.74 0.73
C ASP A 21 1.50 -13.00 -0.62
N ALA A 22 2.00 -13.98 -1.37
CA ALA A 22 1.46 -14.33 -2.69
C ALA A 22 0.00 -14.81 -2.67
N LYS A 23 -0.53 -15.19 -1.50
CA LYS A 23 -1.92 -15.60 -1.31
C LYS A 23 -2.84 -14.43 -0.94
N GLY A 24 -2.30 -13.21 -0.82
CA GLY A 24 -3.05 -12.03 -0.41
C GLY A 24 -3.17 -11.88 1.11
N THR A 25 -2.46 -12.67 1.92
CA THR A 25 -2.51 -12.57 3.38
C THR A 25 -1.54 -11.50 3.87
N VAL A 26 -1.99 -10.60 4.73
CA VAL A 26 -1.10 -9.65 5.41
C VAL A 26 -0.27 -10.41 6.45
N VAL A 27 1.03 -10.53 6.20
CA VAL A 27 1.99 -11.23 7.08
C VAL A 27 2.80 -10.27 7.97
N GLY A 28 2.52 -8.98 7.88
CA GLY A 28 3.06 -7.96 8.77
C GLY A 28 2.52 -6.58 8.43
N SER A 29 2.30 -5.74 9.45
CA SER A 29 1.84 -4.36 9.26
C SER A 29 2.36 -3.43 10.36
N TYR A 30 2.43 -2.14 10.05
CA TYR A 30 2.82 -1.08 10.98
C TYR A 30 2.09 0.23 10.63
N GLY A 31 1.69 1.01 11.63
CA GLY A 31 0.99 2.28 11.45
C GLY A 31 -0.50 2.16 11.12
N PRO A 32 -1.21 3.30 10.94
CA PRO A 32 -2.67 3.35 10.85
C PRO A 32 -3.20 2.91 9.46
N GLN A 33 -3.49 1.62 9.31
CA GLN A 33 -3.90 1.00 8.04
C GLN A 33 -5.21 1.55 7.45
N HIS A 34 -6.07 2.13 8.29
CA HIS A 34 -7.38 2.64 7.87
C HIS A 34 -7.41 4.16 7.71
N ARG A 35 -6.25 4.83 7.78
CA ARG A 35 -6.15 6.27 7.51
C ARG A 35 -6.10 6.51 6.00
N PRO A 36 -6.90 7.43 5.44
CA PRO A 36 -6.74 7.86 4.06
C PRO A 36 -5.42 8.59 3.83
N PHE A 37 -4.74 8.30 2.71
CA PHE A 37 -3.54 9.02 2.25
C PHE A 37 -3.74 9.54 0.82
N PRO A 38 -3.25 10.74 0.47
CA PRO A 38 -3.23 11.20 -0.91
C PRO A 38 -2.26 10.33 -1.72
N LEU A 39 -2.78 9.60 -2.72
CA LEU A 39 -2.00 8.59 -3.46
C LEU A 39 -1.06 9.18 -4.53
N ALA A 40 -1.25 10.44 -4.92
CA ALA A 40 -0.50 11.09 -6.00
C ALA A 40 -0.39 10.17 -7.24
N SER A 41 0.83 9.85 -7.68
CA SER A 41 1.04 9.01 -8.86
C SER A 41 0.79 7.51 -8.63
N VAL A 42 0.61 7.04 -7.39
CA VAL A 42 0.24 5.63 -7.13
C VAL A 42 -1.12 5.30 -7.74
N THR A 43 -2.00 6.30 -7.88
CA THR A 43 -3.29 6.19 -8.61
C THR A 43 -3.13 5.62 -10.03
N LYS A 44 -1.96 5.80 -10.67
CA LYS A 44 -1.70 5.27 -12.02
C LYS A 44 -1.92 3.77 -12.12
N LEU A 45 -1.64 3.00 -11.06
CA LEU A 45 -1.87 1.55 -11.06
C LEU A 45 -3.36 1.20 -11.14
N LEU A 46 -4.20 1.93 -10.39
CA LEU A 46 -5.66 1.77 -10.44
C LEU A 46 -6.22 2.17 -11.82
N THR A 47 -5.74 3.30 -12.36
CA THR A 47 -6.13 3.76 -13.70
C THR A 47 -5.68 2.77 -14.79
N ALA A 48 -4.46 2.26 -14.73
CA ALA A 48 -3.97 1.27 -15.68
C ALA A 48 -4.82 0.00 -15.67
N TYR A 49 -5.16 -0.49 -14.47
CA TYR A 49 -6.05 -1.65 -14.35
C TYR A 49 -7.44 -1.37 -14.94
N ALA A 50 -8.01 -0.20 -14.68
CA ALA A 50 -9.28 0.21 -15.29
C ALA A 50 -9.22 0.28 -16.82
N VAL A 51 -8.10 0.77 -17.39
CA VAL A 51 -7.89 0.79 -18.84
C VAL A 51 -7.76 -0.63 -19.40
N LEU A 52 -7.04 -1.53 -18.71
CA LEU A 52 -6.92 -2.92 -19.15
C LEU A 52 -8.29 -3.61 -19.22
N LEU A 53 -9.12 -3.42 -18.19
CA LEU A 53 -10.50 -3.92 -18.20
C LEU A 53 -11.32 -3.32 -19.35
N ALA A 54 -11.25 -1.99 -19.54
CA ALA A 54 -11.98 -1.32 -20.61
C ALA A 54 -11.54 -1.73 -22.03
N VAL A 55 -10.33 -2.25 -22.19
CA VAL A 55 -9.83 -2.80 -23.47
C VAL A 55 -10.27 -4.26 -23.67
N GLU A 56 -10.48 -5.00 -22.58
CA GLU A 56 -10.94 -6.38 -22.61
C GLU A 56 -12.44 -6.48 -22.97
N GLU A 57 -13.25 -5.48 -22.60
CA GLU A 57 -14.69 -5.35 -22.94
C GLU A 57 -14.97 -5.05 -24.42
#